data_AF-A0A2V7NSS1-F1
#
_entry.id   AF-A0A2V7NSS1-F1
#
_cell.length_a   1.000
_cell.length_b   1.000
_cell.length_c   1.000
_cell.angle_alpha   90.00
_cell.angle_beta   90.00
_cell.angle_gamma   90.00
#
_symmetry.space_group_name_H-M   'P 1'
#
loop_
_entity.id
_entity.type
_entity.pdbx_description
1 polymer ?
#
loop_
_entity_poly.entity_id
_entity_poly.type
_entity_poly.pdbx_seq_one_letter_code
_entity_poly.pdbx_strand_id
1 'polypeptide(L)' 'MSDEPQPTGEPCLRCRTELQSLGQTDLRTGGSRGAWKLLFGEWAELGEGTMKVELLACPRCRRLELKLPEQG' A
#
# COMPACT_ATOMS: atom_id res chain seq x y z
N MET A 1 -15.65 -13.64 9.82
CA MET A 1 -16.13 -12.69 8.81
C MET A 1 -15.39 -13.00 7.53
N SER A 2 -16.10 -13.25 6.42
CA SER A 2 -15.48 -13.49 5.12
C SER A 2 -14.91 -12.17 4.57
N ASP A 3 -13.66 -12.19 4.12
CA ASP A 3 -13.02 -11.08 3.39
C ASP A 3 -13.62 -10.97 1.98
N GLU A 4 -14.90 -10.59 1.90
CA GLU A 4 -15.57 -10.39 0.62
C GLU A 4 -15.21 -9.02 0.04
N PRO A 5 -14.77 -8.94 -1.23
CA PRO A 5 -14.40 -7.67 -1.85
C PRO A 5 -15.55 -6.65 -1.79
N GLN A 6 -15.31 -5.46 -1.21
CA GLN A 6 -16.34 -4.43 -1.03
C GLN A 6 -16.19 -3.30 -2.08
N PRO A 7 -17.27 -2.82 -2.72
CA PRO A 7 -17.19 -1.67 -3.62
C PRO A 7 -16.78 -0.40 -2.85
N THR A 8 -15.92 0.43 -3.43
CA THR A 8 -15.39 1.62 -2.73
C THR A 8 -15.93 2.96 -3.25
N GLY A 9 -16.64 2.98 -4.39
CA GLY A 9 -16.99 4.22 -5.08
C GLY A 9 -15.81 4.95 -5.74
N GLU A 10 -14.58 4.40 -5.67
CA GLU A 10 -13.39 5.02 -6.23
C GLU A 10 -13.08 4.48 -7.65
N PRO A 11 -12.78 5.36 -8.63
CA PRO A 11 -12.51 4.92 -9.99
C PRO A 11 -11.06 4.46 -10.17
N CYS A 12 -10.86 3.29 -10.79
CA CYS A 12 -9.55 2.78 -11.18
C CYS A 12 -8.76 3.81 -12.01
N LEU A 13 -7.51 4.06 -11.63
CA LEU A 13 -6.63 5.02 -12.29
C LEU A 13 -6.31 4.64 -13.75
N ARG A 14 -6.46 3.35 -14.12
CA ARG A 14 -6.21 2.87 -15.50
C ARG A 14 -7.44 2.92 -16.40
N CYS A 15 -8.59 2.43 -15.93
CA CYS A 15 -9.76 2.19 -16.80
C CYS A 15 -11.07 2.82 -16.28
N ARG A 16 -11.00 3.55 -15.16
CA ARG A 16 -12.11 4.26 -14.51
C ARG A 16 -13.25 3.39 -13.97
N THR A 17 -13.21 2.06 -14.14
CA THR A 17 -14.13 1.14 -13.45
C THR A 17 -13.96 1.24 -11.94
N GLU A 18 -15.07 1.15 -11.21
CA GLU A 18 -15.10 1.16 -9.75
C GLU A 18 -14.20 0.05 -9.17
N LEU A 19 -13.42 0.41 -8.15
CA LEU A 19 -12.53 -0.48 -7.43
C LEU A 19 -13.26 -1.25 -6.32
N GLN A 20 -12.74 -2.43 -6.01
CA GLN A 20 -13.16 -3.25 -4.88
C GLN A 20 -12.04 -3.27 -3.83
N SER A 21 -12.38 -3.00 -2.57
CA SER A 21 -11.48 -3.17 -1.43
C SER A 21 -11.31 -4.65 -1.13
N LEU A 22 -10.05 -5.08 -1.02
CA LEU A 22 -9.64 -6.41 -0.57
C LEU A 22 -9.20 -6.40 0.91
N GLY A 23 -9.41 -5.29 1.62
CA GLY A 23 -8.96 -5.09 2.99
C GLY A 23 -7.61 -4.38 3.09
N GLN A 24 -7.03 -4.43 4.30
CA GLN A 24 -5.78 -3.74 4.62
C GLN A 24 -4.59 -4.69 4.62
N THR A 25 -3.43 -4.17 4.22
CA THR A 25 -2.16 -4.88 4.28
C THR A 25 -1.06 -4.00 4.84
N ASP A 26 -0.03 -4.65 5.37
CA ASP A 26 1.15 -4.00 5.93
C ASP A 26 2.20 -3.81 4.81
N LEU A 27 2.38 -2.56 4.38
CA LEU A 27 3.43 -2.19 3.44
C LEU A 27 4.69 -1.80 4.20
N ARG A 28 5.77 -2.57 4.03
CA ARG A 28 7.07 -2.22 4.58
C ARG A 28 7.66 -1.05 3.77
N THR A 29 7.98 0.03 4.46
CA THR A 29 8.68 1.19 3.90
C THR A 29 10.14 1.16 4.34
N GLY A 30 11.06 1.49 3.43
CA GLY A 30 12.52 1.41 3.66
C GLY A 30 13.19 0.18 3.01
N GLY A 31 14.50 0.02 3.21
CA GLY A 31 15.25 -1.17 2.76
C GLY A 31 16.29 -1.00 1.64
N SER A 32 16.54 0.22 1.14
CA SER A 32 17.54 0.46 0.08
C SER A 32 18.94 0.85 0.58
N ARG A 33 19.23 0.73 1.89
CA ARG A 33 20.43 1.30 2.52
C ARG A 33 21.55 0.31 2.86
N GLY A 34 21.63 -0.85 2.20
CA GLY A 34 22.68 -1.84 2.46
C GLY A 34 24.12 -1.28 2.42
N ALA A 35 24.41 -0.35 1.51
CA ALA A 35 25.72 0.31 1.41
C ALA A 35 25.89 1.51 2.37
N TRP A 36 24.80 2.16 2.78
CA TRP A 36 24.83 3.32 3.69
C TRP A 36 25.00 2.93 5.15
N LYS A 37 24.60 1.70 5.54
CA LYS A 37 24.82 1.14 6.89
C LYS A 37 26.31 1.06 7.26
N LEU A 38 27.19 0.95 6.27
CA LEU A 38 28.65 0.93 6.45
C LEU A 38 29.26 2.33 6.65
N LEU A 39 28.57 3.41 6.26
CA LEU A 39 29.12 4.77 6.28
C LEU A 39 28.60 5.63 7.45
N PHE A 40 27.39 5.37 7.97
CA PHE A 40 26.72 6.28 8.92
C PHE A 40 26.17 5.64 10.21
N GLY A 41 26.49 4.38 10.50
CA GLY A 41 26.12 3.73 11.77
C GLY A 41 24.61 3.71 12.05
N GLU A 42 24.22 3.86 13.32
CA GLU A 42 22.83 3.69 13.83
C GLU A 42 21.82 4.77 13.36
N TRP A 43 22.27 5.84 12.68
CA TRP A 43 21.38 6.86 12.11
C TRP A 43 20.63 6.39 10.85
N ALA A 44 20.92 5.16 10.37
CA ALA A 44 20.30 4.58 9.20
C ALA A 44 18.86 4.04 9.43
N GLU A 45 18.44 3.88 10.69
CA GLU A 45 17.16 3.24 11.07
C GLU A 45 15.95 4.19 10.99
N LEU A 46 16.16 5.49 10.74
CA LEU A 46 15.12 6.55 10.72
C LEU A 46 14.16 6.53 9.51
N GLY A 47 13.99 5.39 8.84
CA GLY A 47 13.09 5.28 7.68
C GLY A 47 12.62 3.87 7.37
N GLU A 48 12.91 2.90 8.24
CA GLU A 48 12.39 1.55 8.14
C GLU A 48 11.13 1.47 9.00
N GLY A 49 9.98 1.32 8.36
CA GLY A 49 8.68 1.30 9.01
C GLY A 49 7.72 0.34 8.34
N THR A 50 6.60 0.09 9.00
CA THR A 50 5.47 -0.60 8.41
C THR A 50 4.30 0.35 8.42
N MET A 51 3.67 0.55 7.26
CA MET A 51 2.46 1.35 7.16
C MET A 51 1.29 0.49 6.69
N LYS A 52 0.15 0.65 7.34
CA LYS A 52 -1.09 0.04 6.86
C LYS A 52 -1.56 0.78 5.62
N VAL A 53 -1.91 0.03 4.59
CA VAL A 53 -2.50 0.55 3.36
C VAL A 53 -3.73 -0.29 3.00
N GLU A 54 -4.70 0.32 2.35
CA GLU A 54 -5.81 -0.39 1.76
C GLU A 54 -5.41 -0.94 0.38
N LEU A 55 -5.75 -2.20 0.12
CA LEU A 55 -5.51 -2.88 -1.14
C LEU A 55 -6.79 -2.87 -1.98
N LEU A 56 -6.74 -2.23 -3.14
CA LEU A 56 -7.86 -2.05 -4.04
C LEU A 56 -7.64 -2.85 -5.33
N ALA A 57 -8.66 -3.56 -5.80
CA ALA A 57 -8.62 -4.35 -7.03
C ALA A 57 -9.64 -3.84 -8.06
N CYS A 58 -9.19 -3.65 -9.30
CA CYS A 58 -10.10 -3.37 -10.41
C CYS A 58 -10.59 -4.69 -11.05
N PRO A 59 -11.90 -4.99 -11.02
CA PRO A 59 -12.43 -6.23 -11.58
C PRO A 59 -12.34 -6.29 -13.12
N ARG A 60 -12.18 -5.14 -13.79
CA ARG A 60 -12.12 -5.05 -15.26
C ARG A 60 -10.72 -5.24 -15.82
N CYS A 61 -9.78 -4.39 -15.41
CA CYS A 61 -8.41 -4.41 -15.97
C CYS A 61 -7.42 -5.21 -15.12
N ARG A 62 -7.87 -5.74 -13.97
CA ARG A 62 -7.11 -6.56 -13.02
C ARG A 62 -5.89 -5.86 -12.42
N ARG A 63 -5.92 -4.52 -12.35
CA ARG A 63 -4.89 -3.73 -11.67
C ARG A 63 -5.15 -3.70 -10.17
N LEU A 64 -4.08 -3.78 -9.39
CA LEU A 64 -4.08 -3.49 -7.96
C LEU A 64 -3.61 -2.05 -7.74
N GLU A 65 -4.29 -1.36 -6.83
CA GLU A 65 -3.99 0.00 -6.38
C GLU A 65 -3.86 -0.01 -4.85
N LEU A 66 -2.96 0.84 -4.33
CA LEU A 66 -2.72 0.97 -2.89
C LEU A 66 -3.15 2.36 -2.45
N LYS A 67 -3.93 2.43 -1.38
CA LYS A 67 -4.41 3.70 -0.81
C LYS A 67 -3.92 3.85 0.62
N LEU A 68 -3.41 5.04 0.94
CA LEU A 68 -3.04 5.40 2.30
C LEU A 68 -4.31 5.60 3.15
N PRO A 69 -4.27 5.28 4.46
CA PRO A 69 -5.37 5.61 5.36
C PRO A 69 -5.57 7.13 5.40
N GLU A 70 -6.82 7.57 5.56
CA GLU A 70 -7.11 8.99 5.79
C GLU A 70 -6.38 9.46 7.05
N GLN A 71 -5.74 10.63 6.98
CA GLN A 71 -5.18 11.27 8.17
C GLN A 71 -6.34 11.93 8.91
N GLY A 72 -6.68 11.40 10.08
CA GLY A 72 -7.65 12.00 10.99
C GLY A 72 -7.16 13.30 11.62
#